data_AF-A0A4P7SVK0-F1
#
_entry.id   AF-A0A4P7SVK0-F1
#
_cell.length_a   1.000
_cell.length_b   1.000
_cell.length_c   1.000
_cell.angle_alpha   90.00
_cell.angle_beta   90.00
_cell.angle_gamma   90.00
#
_symmetry.space_group_name_H-M   'P 1'
#
loop_
_entity.id
_entity.type
_entity.pdbx_description
1 polymer ?
#
loop_
_entity_poly.entity_id
_entity_poly.type
_entity_poly.pdbx_seq_one_letter_code
_entity_poly.pdbx_strand_id
1 'polypeptide(L)'
;MSGRHSGGTSGGLRIAALPKTLRLIFKLVPRQLNDEIALAKVELKRKGIQLGVAAAFFAVALAFVAFLVIGLIVAAIMGLATIMPAWLAALLVCALFLVIALIGGMVGLRKFKKAMPLVPEGTLRGLKYDLGIAKEGSGFNPAVLDPDSEQYKAAKAEAAAKAKAEKEAKAAARPDFGPPPSEDELRRRLDQRRSHLTGVRDELDAELDVKTQAQALLAAAQVRLQDGKEQLSGKVAGFRSSARSAITANAAKTANAATTANTANTAGIAEQLGQRWKPLVALTASAAALVYLLRKLIKG
;
A
#
# COMPACT_ATOMS: atom_id res chain seq x y z
N MET A 1 -30.95 -56.75 35.53
CA MET A 1 -30.38 -57.20 34.23
C MET A 1 -29.70 -56.01 33.58
N SER A 2 -28.47 -56.23 33.14
CA SER A 2 -27.51 -55.25 32.62
C SER A 2 -27.89 -54.64 31.28
N GLY A 3 -27.59 -53.36 31.08
CA GLY A 3 -27.68 -52.70 29.77
C GLY A 3 -26.90 -51.38 29.74
N ARG A 4 -25.57 -51.49 29.79
CA ARG A 4 -24.62 -50.39 29.59
C ARG A 4 -24.59 -50.06 28.08
N HIS A 5 -24.99 -48.86 27.68
CA HIS A 5 -24.66 -48.30 26.36
C HIS A 5 -23.78 -47.07 26.52
N SER A 6 -22.47 -47.34 26.51
CA SER A 6 -21.43 -46.40 26.13
C SER A 6 -21.56 -46.07 24.64
N GLY A 7 -22.01 -44.86 24.32
CA GLY A 7 -21.89 -44.29 22.98
C GLY A 7 -20.45 -43.82 22.76
N GLY A 8 -19.69 -44.58 21.98
CA GLY A 8 -18.26 -44.41 21.79
C GLY A 8 -17.87 -43.08 21.17
N THR A 9 -16.91 -42.40 21.79
CA THR A 9 -16.03 -41.44 21.11
C THR A 9 -15.07 -42.23 20.22
N SER A 10 -15.52 -42.60 19.03
CA SER A 10 -14.62 -43.09 17.98
C SER A 10 -13.80 -41.90 17.46
N GLY A 11 -12.63 -41.71 18.07
CA GLY A 11 -11.50 -41.00 17.50
C GLY A 11 -10.98 -41.74 16.27
N GLY A 12 -11.60 -41.49 15.12
CA GLY A 12 -11.09 -41.88 13.81
C GLY A 12 -10.41 -40.68 13.18
N LEU A 13 -9.09 -40.77 12.98
CA LEU A 13 -8.26 -39.76 12.34
C LEU A 13 -8.91 -39.19 11.07
N ARG A 14 -9.32 -37.92 11.13
CA ARG A 14 -9.77 -37.14 9.97
C ARG A 14 -8.59 -36.70 9.08
N ILE A 15 -7.67 -37.61 8.73
CA ILE A 15 -6.59 -37.31 7.78
C ILE A 15 -7.17 -36.95 6.39
N ALA A 16 -8.32 -37.52 6.02
CA ALA A 16 -9.01 -37.20 4.77
C ALA A 16 -9.75 -35.83 4.77
N ALA A 17 -9.92 -35.19 5.94
CA ALA A 17 -10.53 -33.86 6.03
C ALA A 17 -9.49 -32.73 6.12
N LEU A 18 -8.25 -33.03 6.50
CA LEU A 18 -7.12 -32.08 6.53
C LEU A 18 -6.97 -31.26 5.25
N PRO A 19 -6.98 -31.83 4.03
CA PRO A 19 -6.84 -31.02 2.82
C PRO A 19 -8.06 -30.12 2.56
N LYS A 20 -9.27 -30.51 3.00
CA LYS A 20 -10.47 -29.67 2.88
C LYS A 20 -10.49 -28.54 3.92
N THR A 21 -10.08 -28.80 5.17
CA THR A 21 -10.00 -27.78 6.22
C THR A 21 -8.88 -26.78 5.96
N LEU A 22 -7.69 -27.23 5.51
CA LEU A 22 -6.61 -26.34 5.05
C LEU A 22 -7.07 -25.43 3.91
N ARG A 23 -7.79 -25.98 2.92
CA ARG A 23 -8.29 -25.18 1.78
C ARG A 23 -9.36 -24.18 2.20
N LEU A 24 -10.16 -24.48 3.22
CA LEU A 24 -11.12 -23.54 3.81
C LEU A 24 -10.41 -22.46 4.64
N ILE A 25 -9.43 -22.82 5.46
CA ILE A 25 -8.62 -21.87 6.23
C ILE A 25 -7.89 -20.90 5.29
N PHE A 26 -7.19 -21.39 4.26
CA PHE A 26 -6.53 -20.53 3.27
C PHE A 26 -7.50 -19.63 2.47
N LYS A 27 -8.77 -20.02 2.37
CA LYS A 27 -9.82 -19.22 1.68
C LYS A 27 -10.53 -18.24 2.61
N LEU A 28 -10.65 -18.55 3.90
CA LEU A 28 -11.40 -17.77 4.90
C LEU A 28 -10.50 -16.76 5.65
N VAL A 29 -9.25 -17.13 5.95
CA VAL A 29 -8.30 -16.28 6.68
C VAL A 29 -8.08 -14.92 5.99
N PRO A 30 -7.86 -14.83 4.67
CA PRO A 30 -7.68 -13.52 4.01
C PRO A 30 -8.92 -12.64 4.12
N ARG A 31 -10.12 -13.24 4.11
CA ARG A 31 -11.39 -12.51 4.19
C ARG A 31 -11.64 -11.99 5.60
N GLN A 32 -11.41 -12.82 6.61
CA GLN A 32 -11.52 -12.41 8.01
C GLN A 32 -10.50 -11.33 8.37
N LEU A 33 -9.26 -11.44 7.89
CA LEU A 33 -8.26 -10.37 8.07
C LEU A 33 -8.69 -9.07 7.38
N ASN A 34 -9.24 -9.15 6.17
CA ASN A 34 -9.76 -7.96 5.48
C ASN A 34 -10.92 -7.31 6.23
N ASP A 35 -11.82 -8.10 6.82
CA ASP A 35 -12.95 -7.61 7.60
C ASP A 35 -12.50 -6.96 8.92
N GLU A 36 -11.53 -7.56 9.63
CA GLU A 36 -10.90 -6.98 10.83
C GLU A 36 -10.15 -5.67 10.50
N ILE A 37 -9.42 -5.64 9.38
CA ILE A 37 -8.76 -4.42 8.90
C ILE A 37 -9.80 -3.35 8.53
N ALA A 38 -10.92 -3.74 7.92
CA ALA A 38 -11.99 -2.82 7.57
C ALA A 38 -12.65 -2.24 8.83
N LEU A 39 -12.90 -3.06 9.85
CA LEU A 39 -13.44 -2.63 11.14
C LEU A 39 -12.45 -1.70 11.87
N ALA A 40 -11.17 -2.07 11.94
CA ALA A 40 -10.11 -1.25 12.51
C ALA A 40 -10.00 0.11 11.80
N LYS A 41 -10.14 0.15 10.47
CA LYS A 41 -10.17 1.41 9.69
C LYS A 41 -11.36 2.29 10.06
N VAL A 42 -12.55 1.70 10.22
CA VAL A 42 -13.76 2.45 10.62
C VAL A 42 -13.60 3.01 12.04
N GLU A 43 -13.08 2.21 12.97
CA GLU A 43 -12.85 2.64 14.35
C GLU A 43 -11.75 3.71 14.43
N LEU A 44 -10.64 3.52 13.71
CA LEU A 44 -9.57 4.51 13.61
C LEU A 44 -10.05 5.80 12.96
N LYS A 45 -10.93 5.74 11.96
CA LYS A 45 -11.55 6.94 11.38
C LYS A 45 -12.43 7.66 12.38
N ARG A 46 -13.27 6.94 13.14
CA ARG A 46 -14.13 7.55 14.19
C ARG A 46 -13.31 8.19 15.31
N LYS A 47 -12.33 7.45 15.86
CA LYS A 47 -11.40 7.96 16.88
C LYS A 47 -10.54 9.09 16.34
N GLY A 48 -10.09 8.98 15.09
CA GLY A 48 -9.29 10.00 14.40
C GLY A 48 -10.05 11.30 14.15
N ILE A 49 -11.34 11.24 13.81
CA ILE A 49 -12.19 12.43 13.69
C ILE A 49 -12.36 13.10 15.06
N GLN A 50 -12.64 12.34 16.12
CA GLN A 50 -12.79 12.89 17.48
C GLN A 50 -11.49 13.54 17.98
N LEU A 51 -10.35 12.86 17.83
CA LEU A 51 -9.05 13.45 18.12
C LEU A 51 -8.75 14.66 17.23
N GLY A 52 -9.14 14.61 15.96
CA GLY A 52 -8.94 15.71 15.00
C GLY A 52 -9.71 16.96 15.39
N VAL A 53 -10.97 16.82 15.80
CA VAL A 53 -11.78 17.94 16.30
C VAL A 53 -11.20 18.51 17.58
N ALA A 54 -10.80 17.66 18.53
CA ALA A 54 -10.14 18.13 19.75
C ALA A 54 -8.83 18.86 19.44
N ALA A 55 -7.99 18.30 18.56
CA ALA A 55 -6.75 18.91 18.12
C ALA A 55 -6.98 20.26 17.42
N ALA A 56 -8.05 20.41 16.65
CA ALA A 56 -8.42 21.69 16.03
C ALA A 56 -8.77 22.76 17.07
N PHE A 57 -9.59 22.43 18.08
CA PHE A 57 -9.87 23.37 19.18
C PHE A 57 -8.62 23.72 19.98
N PHE A 58 -7.75 22.74 20.25
CA PHE A 58 -6.46 23.00 20.90
C PHE A 58 -5.56 23.90 20.04
N ALA A 59 -5.53 23.73 18.72
CA ALA A 59 -4.77 24.60 17.83
C ALA A 59 -5.26 26.05 17.90
N VAL A 60 -6.58 26.27 17.88
CA VAL A 60 -7.18 27.60 18.03
C VAL A 60 -6.85 28.19 19.41
N ALA A 61 -7.03 27.42 20.49
CA ALA A 61 -6.70 27.86 21.84
C ALA A 61 -5.22 28.24 21.98
N LEU A 62 -4.31 27.43 21.45
CA LEU A 62 -2.87 27.72 21.44
C LEU A 62 -2.52 28.98 20.64
N ALA A 63 -3.23 29.25 19.53
CA ALA A 63 -3.04 30.50 18.78
C ALA A 63 -3.44 31.73 19.61
N PHE A 64 -4.57 31.69 20.32
CA PHE A 64 -4.98 32.77 21.22
C PHE A 64 -4.04 32.94 22.41
N VAL A 65 -3.54 31.84 22.99
CA VAL A 65 -2.50 31.89 24.03
C VAL A 65 -1.21 32.52 23.48
N ALA A 66 -0.81 32.22 22.25
CA ALA A 66 0.35 32.85 21.63
C ALA A 66 0.17 34.37 21.48
N PHE A 67 -1.00 34.83 21.03
CA PHE A 67 -1.31 36.26 20.98
C PHE A 67 -1.33 36.92 22.36
N LEU A 68 -1.90 36.25 23.36
CA LEU A 68 -1.88 36.73 24.75
C LEU A 68 -0.45 36.90 25.27
N VAL A 69 0.43 35.92 25.02
CA VAL A 69 1.85 35.99 25.42
C VAL A 69 2.56 37.17 24.75
N ILE A 70 2.32 37.42 23.46
CA ILE A 70 2.87 38.60 22.77
C ILE A 70 2.39 39.90 23.45
N GLY A 71 1.09 40.00 23.75
CA GLY A 71 0.52 41.14 24.47
C GLY A 71 1.14 41.35 25.86
N LEU A 72 1.34 40.27 26.61
CA LEU A 72 1.99 40.31 27.93
C LEU A 72 3.46 40.73 27.84
N ILE A 73 4.19 40.29 26.81
CA ILE A 73 5.57 40.72 26.58
C ILE A 73 5.62 42.23 26.32
N VAL A 74 4.75 42.74 25.43
CA VAL A 74 4.69 44.18 25.15
C VAL A 74 4.31 44.97 26.39
N ALA A 75 3.31 44.50 27.15
CA ALA A 75 2.90 45.13 28.41
C ALA A 75 4.02 45.13 29.45
N ALA A 76 4.79 44.05 29.57
CA ALA A 76 5.94 43.97 30.47
C ALA A 76 7.05 44.94 30.06
N ILE A 77 7.36 45.04 28.75
CA ILE A 77 8.34 45.98 28.23
C ILE A 77 7.90 47.43 28.51
N MET A 78 6.65 47.77 28.20
CA MET A 78 6.12 49.12 28.42
C MET A 78 6.04 49.47 29.91
N GLY A 79 5.64 48.53 30.76
CA GLY A 79 5.63 48.70 32.22
C GLY A 79 7.03 48.97 32.77
N LEU A 80 8.02 48.19 32.33
CA LEU A 80 9.40 48.37 32.77
C LEU A 80 10.05 49.63 32.17
N ALA A 81 9.63 50.03 30.97
CA ALA A 81 10.08 51.27 30.32
C ALA A 81 9.66 52.56 31.06
N THR A 82 8.76 52.47 32.05
CA THR A 82 8.42 53.63 32.90
C THR A 82 9.53 54.02 33.87
N ILE A 83 10.43 53.09 34.20
CA ILE A 83 11.53 53.30 35.16
C ILE A 83 12.93 53.21 34.54
N MET A 84 13.04 52.80 33.27
CA MET A 84 14.32 52.71 32.53
C MET A 84 14.10 52.88 31.02
N PRO A 85 15.15 53.12 30.20
CA PRO A 85 15.00 53.24 28.75
C PRO A 85 14.37 51.99 28.11
N ALA A 86 13.48 52.19 27.14
CA ALA A 86 12.70 51.11 26.51
C ALA A 86 13.57 50.02 25.86
N TRP A 87 14.73 50.38 25.31
CA TRP A 87 15.66 49.41 24.73
C TRP A 87 16.24 48.45 25.79
N LEU A 88 16.53 48.96 26.99
CA LEU A 88 17.06 48.15 28.09
C LEU A 88 15.97 47.25 28.68
N ALA A 89 14.75 47.78 28.82
CA ALA A 89 13.58 47.00 29.24
C ALA A 89 13.32 45.81 28.31
N ALA A 90 13.36 46.03 26.99
CA ALA A 90 13.22 44.97 26.00
C ALA A 90 14.30 43.89 26.14
N LEU A 91 15.56 44.27 26.33
CA LEU A 91 16.66 43.33 26.53
C LEU A 91 16.50 42.49 27.81
N LEU A 92 16.03 43.09 28.91
CA LEU A 92 15.80 42.36 30.16
C LEU A 92 14.66 41.34 30.04
N VAL A 93 13.55 41.73 29.41
CA VAL A 93 12.43 40.80 29.15
C VAL A 93 12.90 39.65 28.25
N CYS A 94 13.64 39.95 27.17
CA CYS A 94 14.23 38.92 26.31
C CYS A 94 15.17 37.98 27.08
N ALA A 95 16.03 38.52 27.97
CA ALA A 95 16.93 37.72 28.79
C ALA A 95 16.16 36.77 29.72
N LEU A 96 15.09 37.25 30.35
CA LEU A 96 14.21 36.42 31.19
C LEU A 96 13.59 35.27 30.39
N PHE A 97 13.05 35.54 29.20
CA PHE A 97 12.48 34.51 28.33
C PHE A 97 13.53 33.51 27.84
N LEU A 98 14.76 33.95 27.56
CA LEU A 98 15.87 33.08 27.18
C LEU A 98 16.20 32.09 28.30
N VAL A 99 16.27 32.56 29.56
CA VAL A 99 16.50 31.69 30.73
C VAL A 99 15.38 30.67 30.87
N ILE A 100 14.11 31.08 30.76
CA ILE A 100 12.95 30.18 30.81
C ILE A 100 13.02 29.15 29.68
N ALA A 101 13.32 29.59 28.45
CA ALA A 101 13.46 28.71 27.29
C ALA A 101 14.60 27.71 27.44
N LEU A 102 15.73 28.11 28.04
CA LEU A 102 16.86 27.23 28.28
C LEU A 102 16.55 26.16 29.33
N ILE A 103 15.89 26.55 30.43
CA ILE A 103 15.44 25.60 31.47
C ILE A 103 14.40 24.63 30.88
N GLY A 104 13.37 25.18 30.23
CA GLY A 104 12.31 24.40 29.59
C GLY A 104 12.84 23.48 28.51
N GLY A 105 13.76 23.97 27.67
CA GLY A 105 14.43 23.18 26.63
C GLY A 105 15.28 22.06 27.21
N MET A 106 16.02 22.31 28.30
CA MET A 106 16.80 21.27 28.96
C MET A 106 15.91 20.20 29.61
N VAL A 107 14.83 20.59 30.28
CA VAL A 107 13.85 19.65 30.86
C VAL A 107 13.15 18.85 29.75
N GLY A 108 12.70 19.54 28.70
CA GLY A 108 12.08 18.96 27.52
C GLY A 108 12.98 17.94 26.85
N LEU A 109 14.25 18.29 26.61
CA LEU A 109 15.24 17.38 26.02
C LEU A 109 15.48 16.15 26.89
N ARG A 110 15.54 16.31 28.22
CA ARG A 110 15.70 15.19 29.16
C ARG A 110 14.49 14.26 29.13
N LYS A 111 13.27 14.81 29.11
CA LYS A 111 12.03 14.03 29.04
C LYS A 111 11.86 13.36 27.67
N PHE A 112 12.17 14.08 26.60
CA PHE A 112 12.16 13.56 25.23
C PHE A 112 13.12 12.38 25.08
N LYS A 113 14.37 12.49 25.56
CA LYS A 113 15.34 11.39 25.55
C LYS A 113 14.85 10.15 26.31
N LYS A 114 14.11 10.32 27.42
CA LYS A 114 13.53 9.22 28.18
C LYS A 114 12.32 8.58 27.49
N ALA A 115 11.57 9.35 26.72
CA ALA A 115 10.41 8.86 25.96
C ALA A 115 10.79 8.22 24.60
N MET A 116 12.07 8.25 24.22
CA MET A 116 12.52 7.89 22.87
C MET A 116 12.87 6.43 22.55
N PRO A 117 12.70 5.40 23.39
CA PRO A 117 12.39 4.09 22.83
C PRO A 117 10.89 4.06 22.49
N LEU A 118 10.50 4.81 21.44
CA LEU A 118 9.15 4.71 20.83
C LEU A 118 8.82 3.28 20.39
N VAL A 119 9.87 2.48 20.23
CA VAL A 119 9.80 1.05 20.02
C VAL A 119 10.25 0.37 21.31
N PRO A 120 9.41 -0.48 21.95
CA PRO A 120 9.81 -1.20 23.14
C PRO A 120 11.07 -2.02 22.87
N GLU A 121 12.11 -1.85 23.68
CA GLU A 121 13.40 -2.52 23.49
C GLU A 121 13.25 -4.05 23.43
N GLY A 122 12.29 -4.60 24.17
CA GLY A 122 11.96 -6.02 24.14
C GLY A 122 11.44 -6.50 22.78
N THR A 123 10.63 -5.70 22.08
CA THR A 123 10.09 -6.05 20.75
C THR A 123 11.20 -6.03 19.69
N LEU A 124 12.10 -5.05 19.74
CA LEU A 124 13.27 -5.03 18.85
C LEU A 124 14.22 -6.19 19.14
N ARG A 125 14.42 -6.54 20.40
CA ARG A 125 15.27 -7.68 20.79
C ARG A 125 14.70 -8.99 20.26
N GLY A 126 13.39 -9.22 20.41
CA GLY A 126 12.69 -10.38 19.84
C GLY A 126 12.87 -10.48 18.33
N LEU A 127 12.60 -9.39 17.59
CA LEU A 127 12.79 -9.36 16.14
C LEU A 127 14.24 -9.64 15.70
N LYS A 128 15.23 -9.11 16.44
CA LYS A 128 16.65 -9.37 16.15
C LYS A 128 17.04 -10.82 16.47
N TYR A 129 16.49 -11.39 17.54
CA TYR A 129 16.70 -12.78 17.91
C TYR A 129 16.12 -13.72 16.84
N ASP A 130 14.88 -13.49 16.43
CA ASP A 130 14.20 -14.29 15.40
C ASP A 130 14.95 -14.20 14.05
N LEU A 131 15.42 -13.01 13.69
CA LEU A 131 16.22 -12.81 12.47
C LEU A 131 17.61 -13.46 12.57
N GLY A 132 18.22 -13.42 13.75
CA GLY A 132 19.49 -14.08 14.04
C GLY A 132 19.39 -15.60 13.87
N ILE A 133 18.36 -16.20 14.44
CA ILE A 133 18.07 -17.63 14.25
C ILE A 133 17.74 -17.94 12.79
N ALA A 134 16.97 -17.10 12.10
CA ALA A 134 16.66 -17.32 10.69
C ALA A 134 17.91 -17.29 9.79
N LYS A 135 18.93 -16.53 10.16
CA LYS A 135 20.17 -16.37 9.39
C LYS A 135 21.25 -17.39 9.78
N GLU A 136 21.44 -17.63 11.08
CA GLU A 136 22.57 -18.38 11.64
C GLU A 136 22.15 -19.73 12.26
N GLY A 137 20.84 -20.00 12.33
CA GLY A 137 20.28 -21.24 12.85
C GLY A 137 20.68 -21.48 14.31
N SER A 138 21.05 -22.72 14.62
CA SER A 138 21.50 -23.13 15.97
C SER A 138 22.85 -22.53 16.38
N GLY A 139 23.58 -21.90 15.44
CA GLY A 139 24.84 -21.21 15.73
C GLY A 139 24.64 -19.81 16.30
N PHE A 140 23.42 -19.27 16.26
CA PHE A 140 23.14 -17.92 16.75
C PHE A 140 23.33 -17.83 18.28
N ASN A 141 24.20 -16.92 18.72
CA ASN A 141 24.41 -16.67 20.14
C ASN A 141 23.54 -15.48 20.62
N PRO A 142 22.51 -15.70 21.44
CA PRO A 142 21.65 -14.62 21.94
C PRO A 142 22.37 -13.58 22.78
N ALA A 143 23.49 -13.93 23.43
CA ALA A 143 24.24 -13.02 24.27
C ALA A 143 24.74 -11.78 23.51
N VAL A 144 24.89 -11.87 22.18
CA VAL A 144 25.28 -10.73 21.33
C VAL A 144 24.20 -9.63 21.28
N LEU A 145 22.96 -9.92 21.69
CA LEU A 145 21.87 -8.93 21.73
C LEU A 145 21.76 -8.19 23.07
N ASP A 146 22.43 -8.67 24.12
CA ASP A 146 22.36 -8.10 25.46
C ASP A 146 23.41 -7.01 25.67
N PRO A 147 23.02 -5.75 25.97
CA PRO A 147 23.95 -4.63 26.07
C PRO A 147 25.09 -4.79 27.08
N ASP A 148 24.87 -5.57 28.13
CA ASP A 148 25.80 -5.76 29.24
C ASP A 148 26.77 -6.93 29.02
N SER A 149 26.52 -7.79 28.03
CA SER A 149 27.37 -8.93 27.73
C SER A 149 28.71 -8.49 27.14
N GLU A 150 29.76 -9.27 27.40
CA GLU A 150 31.09 -9.01 26.83
C GLU A 150 31.06 -9.19 25.30
N GLN A 151 30.21 -10.08 24.81
CA GLN A 151 30.07 -10.41 23.39
C GLN A 151 29.43 -9.25 22.60
N TYR A 152 28.44 -8.56 23.16
CA TYR A 152 27.89 -7.35 22.55
C TYR A 152 28.93 -6.23 22.49
N LYS A 153 29.72 -6.05 23.56
CA LYS A 153 30.81 -5.06 23.60
C LYS A 153 31.90 -5.39 22.58
N ALA A 154 32.27 -6.66 22.45
CA ALA A 154 33.22 -7.13 21.44
C ALA A 154 32.68 -6.95 20.02
N ALA A 155 31.44 -7.35 19.75
CA ALA A 155 30.80 -7.18 18.43
C ALA A 155 30.64 -5.70 18.05
N LYS A 156 30.30 -4.84 19.01
CA LYS A 156 30.20 -3.39 18.80
C LYS A 156 31.58 -2.75 18.57
N ALA A 157 32.61 -3.20 19.29
CA ALA A 157 33.99 -2.75 19.10
C ALA A 157 34.52 -3.17 17.72
N GLU A 158 34.26 -4.41 17.30
CA GLU A 158 34.62 -4.92 15.99
C GLU A 158 33.87 -4.18 14.87
N ALA A 159 32.56 -3.93 15.03
CA ALA A 159 31.77 -3.14 14.09
C ALA A 159 32.26 -1.68 14.01
N ALA A 160 32.63 -1.07 15.14
CA ALA A 160 33.21 0.27 15.19
C ALA A 160 34.60 0.31 14.53
N ALA A 161 35.42 -0.73 14.73
CA ALA A 161 36.72 -0.87 14.11
C ALA A 161 36.59 -1.06 12.59
N LYS A 162 35.68 -1.93 12.12
CA LYS A 162 35.35 -2.10 10.70
C LYS A 162 34.84 -0.81 10.07
N ALA A 163 33.95 -0.09 10.74
CA ALA A 163 33.45 1.20 10.25
C ALA A 163 34.55 2.28 10.19
N LYS A 164 35.49 2.29 11.14
CA LYS A 164 36.67 3.17 11.09
C LYS A 164 37.62 2.77 9.96
N ALA A 165 37.97 1.50 9.85
CA ALA A 165 38.82 0.98 8.80
C ALA A 165 38.22 1.21 7.41
N GLU A 166 36.89 1.07 7.24
CA GLU A 166 36.21 1.38 5.98
C GLU A 166 36.22 2.88 5.68
N LYS A 167 36.04 3.74 6.70
CA LYS A 167 36.17 5.20 6.54
C LYS A 167 37.59 5.62 6.19
N GLU A 168 38.59 5.01 6.83
CA GLU A 168 40.01 5.25 6.56
C GLU A 168 40.42 4.71 5.20
N ALA A 169 39.94 3.54 4.80
CA ALA A 169 40.12 2.99 3.46
C ALA A 169 39.44 3.87 2.40
N LYS A 170 38.24 4.39 2.66
CA LYS A 170 37.56 5.35 1.77
C LYS A 170 38.22 6.73 1.76
N ALA A 171 38.87 7.14 2.85
CA ALA A 171 39.62 8.38 2.93
C ALA A 171 40.98 8.26 2.21
N ALA A 172 41.65 7.12 2.31
CA ALA A 172 42.89 6.80 1.61
C ALA A 172 42.65 6.51 0.11
N ALA A 173 41.50 5.93 -0.23
CA ALA A 173 41.04 5.73 -1.59
C ALA A 173 40.28 6.95 -2.15
N ARG A 174 40.32 8.12 -1.47
CA ARG A 174 39.91 9.36 -2.14
C ARG A 174 40.83 9.51 -3.35
N PRO A 175 40.30 9.44 -4.58
CA PRO A 175 41.11 9.76 -5.74
C PRO A 175 41.63 11.17 -5.52
N ASP A 176 42.94 11.35 -5.65
CA ASP A 176 43.50 12.69 -5.76
C ASP A 176 42.92 13.28 -7.05
N PHE A 177 41.92 14.14 -6.92
CA PHE A 177 41.28 14.81 -8.04
C PHE A 177 42.17 15.94 -8.58
N GLY A 178 43.49 15.89 -8.32
CA GLY A 178 44.48 16.88 -8.70
C GLY A 178 44.03 18.32 -8.42
N PRO A 179 44.65 19.31 -9.08
CA PRO A 179 44.20 20.69 -8.99
C PRO A 179 42.75 20.81 -9.49
N PRO A 180 41.93 21.70 -8.90
CA PRO A 180 40.54 21.90 -9.32
C PRO A 180 40.49 22.13 -10.84
N PRO A 181 39.58 21.46 -11.57
CA PRO A 181 39.52 21.55 -13.03
C PRO A 181 39.47 23.01 -13.49
N SER A 182 40.31 23.36 -14.47
CA SER A 182 40.36 24.71 -15.04
C SER A 182 38.99 25.13 -15.59
N GLU A 183 38.69 26.44 -15.61
CA GLU A 183 37.40 26.95 -16.06
C GLU A 183 37.02 26.47 -17.46
N ASP A 184 37.99 26.38 -18.37
CA ASP A 184 37.81 25.88 -19.73
C ASP A 184 37.45 24.39 -19.76
N GLU A 185 38.01 23.60 -18.84
CA GLU A 185 37.67 22.19 -18.69
C GLU A 185 36.28 22.00 -18.11
N LEU A 186 35.87 22.85 -17.15
CA LEU A 186 34.52 22.86 -16.62
C LEU A 186 33.50 23.20 -17.72
N ARG A 187 33.80 24.18 -18.57
CA ARG A 187 32.95 24.55 -19.73
C ARG A 187 32.80 23.37 -20.70
N ARG A 188 33.90 22.70 -21.06
CA ARG A 188 33.87 21.50 -21.92
C ARG A 188 33.03 20.37 -21.31
N ARG A 189 33.18 20.11 -20.01
CA ARG A 189 32.39 19.09 -19.29
C ARG A 189 30.91 19.47 -19.20
N LEU A 190 30.59 20.76 -19.16
CA LEU A 190 29.22 21.25 -19.16
C LEU A 190 28.56 21.07 -20.53
N ASP A 191 29.29 21.37 -21.59
CA ASP A 191 28.81 21.18 -22.97
C ASP A 191 28.63 19.70 -23.31
N GLN A 192 29.55 18.83 -22.89
CA GLN A 192 29.39 17.37 -23.01
C GLN A 192 28.16 16.85 -22.25
N ARG A 193 27.87 17.41 -21.05
CA ARG A 193 26.66 17.04 -20.31
C ARG A 193 25.39 17.52 -21.01
N ARG A 194 25.41 18.71 -21.58
CA ARG A 194 24.27 19.26 -22.33
C ARG A 194 23.97 18.41 -23.56
N SER A 195 24.98 18.04 -24.35
CA SER A 195 24.78 17.16 -25.50
C SER A 195 24.27 15.78 -25.10
N HIS A 196 24.80 15.21 -24.01
CA HIS A 196 24.32 13.93 -23.48
C HIS A 196 22.86 14.01 -23.00
N LEU A 197 22.48 15.06 -22.29
CA LEU A 197 21.10 15.27 -21.85
C LEU A 197 20.15 15.50 -23.03
N THR A 198 20.59 16.18 -24.08
CA THR A 198 19.81 16.29 -25.32
C THR A 198 19.59 14.92 -25.96
N GLY A 199 20.62 14.09 -26.06
CA GLY A 199 20.49 12.73 -26.59
C GLY A 199 19.52 11.87 -25.77
N VAL A 200 19.64 11.88 -24.44
CA VAL A 200 18.72 11.17 -23.54
C VAL A 200 17.29 11.70 -23.70
N ARG A 201 17.10 13.01 -23.87
CA ARG A 201 15.78 13.60 -24.11
C ARG A 201 15.19 13.10 -25.43
N ASP A 202 15.97 13.13 -26.51
CA ASP A 202 15.50 12.72 -27.84
C ASP A 202 15.16 11.22 -27.88
N GLU A 203 15.94 10.39 -27.16
CA GLU A 203 15.67 8.98 -26.97
C GLU A 203 14.39 8.74 -26.14
N LEU A 204 14.20 9.50 -25.05
CA LEU A 204 12.95 9.47 -24.29
C LEU A 204 11.76 9.93 -25.12
N ASP A 205 11.91 10.94 -25.99
CA ASP A 205 10.82 11.42 -26.86
C ASP A 205 10.43 10.35 -27.90
N ALA A 206 11.42 9.60 -28.41
CA ALA A 206 11.18 8.45 -29.28
C ALA A 206 10.52 7.26 -28.54
N GLU A 207 10.96 6.96 -27.32
CA GLU A 207 10.38 5.88 -26.51
C GLU A 207 8.98 6.21 -25.97
N LEU A 208 8.71 7.50 -25.70
CA LEU A 208 7.43 8.02 -25.23
C LEU A 208 6.49 8.40 -26.38
N ASP A 209 6.79 8.04 -27.64
CA ASP A 209 5.80 8.12 -28.72
C ASP A 209 4.73 7.03 -28.54
N VAL A 210 3.89 7.26 -27.52
CA VAL A 210 2.71 6.48 -27.18
C VAL A 210 1.76 6.41 -28.38
N LYS A 211 1.84 7.34 -29.34
CA LYS A 211 0.96 7.37 -30.51
C LYS A 211 1.32 6.28 -31.51
N THR A 212 2.61 6.08 -31.83
CA THR A 212 3.04 4.97 -32.70
C THR A 212 2.90 3.62 -31.99
N GLN A 213 3.25 3.54 -30.70
CA GLN A 213 3.02 2.32 -29.92
C GLN A 213 1.53 1.97 -29.81
N ALA A 214 0.65 2.97 -29.60
CA ALA A 214 -0.80 2.75 -29.57
C ALA A 214 -1.33 2.34 -30.94
N GLN A 215 -0.85 2.93 -32.04
CA GLN A 215 -1.23 2.52 -33.40
C GLN A 215 -0.80 1.08 -33.71
N ALA A 216 0.40 0.68 -33.28
CA ALA A 216 0.88 -0.70 -33.42
C ALA A 216 0.04 -1.68 -32.58
N LEU A 217 -0.31 -1.31 -31.35
CA LEU A 217 -1.21 -2.09 -30.49
C LEU A 217 -2.62 -2.21 -31.07
N LEU A 218 -3.15 -1.12 -31.64
CA LEU A 218 -4.48 -1.07 -32.25
C LEU A 218 -4.52 -1.92 -33.54
N ALA A 219 -3.46 -1.87 -34.35
CA ALA A 219 -3.29 -2.75 -35.51
C ALA A 219 -3.21 -4.23 -35.09
N ALA A 220 -2.42 -4.55 -34.07
CA ALA A 220 -2.31 -5.91 -33.53
C ALA A 220 -3.64 -6.41 -32.94
N ALA A 221 -4.38 -5.54 -32.25
CA ALA A 221 -5.70 -5.85 -31.72
C ALA A 221 -6.73 -6.10 -32.84
N GLN A 222 -6.68 -5.34 -33.93
CA GLN A 222 -7.62 -5.47 -35.04
C GLN A 222 -7.45 -6.79 -35.81
N VAL A 223 -6.20 -7.23 -36.02
CA VAL A 223 -5.89 -8.54 -36.61
C VAL A 223 -6.39 -9.67 -35.72
N ARG A 224 -6.10 -9.61 -34.41
CA ARG A 224 -6.56 -10.62 -33.43
C ARG A 224 -8.09 -10.70 -33.35
N LEU A 225 -8.78 -9.59 -33.55
CA LEU A 225 -10.24 -9.51 -33.50
C LEU A 225 -10.89 -10.09 -34.77
N GLN A 226 -10.23 -9.98 -35.92
CA GLN A 226 -10.64 -10.65 -37.16
C GLN A 226 -10.41 -12.17 -37.07
N ASP A 227 -9.23 -12.61 -36.65
CA ASP A 227 -8.93 -14.03 -36.41
C ASP A 227 -9.92 -14.64 -35.40
N GLY A 228 -10.23 -13.90 -34.34
CA GLY A 228 -11.23 -14.30 -33.35
C GLY A 228 -12.63 -14.45 -33.94
N LYS A 229 -13.05 -13.56 -34.86
CA LYS A 229 -14.34 -13.65 -35.55
C LYS A 229 -14.42 -14.86 -36.47
N GLU A 230 -13.36 -15.18 -37.19
CA GLU A 230 -13.32 -16.36 -38.07
C GLU A 230 -13.34 -17.66 -37.28
N GLN A 231 -12.56 -17.74 -36.19
CA GLN A 231 -12.58 -18.90 -35.30
C GLN A 231 -13.92 -19.06 -34.57
N LEU A 232 -14.56 -17.96 -34.17
CA LEU A 232 -15.89 -17.99 -33.56
C LEU A 232 -16.95 -18.41 -34.57
N SER A 233 -16.90 -17.90 -35.79
CA SER A 233 -17.81 -18.31 -36.87
C SER A 233 -17.69 -19.80 -37.16
N GLY A 234 -16.45 -20.32 -37.28
CA GLY A 234 -16.20 -21.75 -37.47
C GLY A 234 -16.69 -22.62 -36.30
N LYS A 235 -16.46 -22.20 -35.05
CA LYS A 235 -16.94 -22.91 -33.85
C LYS A 235 -18.46 -22.86 -33.73
N VAL A 236 -19.10 -21.74 -34.08
CA VAL A 236 -20.55 -21.59 -34.08
C VAL A 236 -21.18 -22.42 -35.20
N ALA A 237 -20.57 -22.47 -36.38
CA ALA A 237 -21.02 -23.32 -37.48
C ALA A 237 -20.92 -24.81 -37.12
N GLY A 238 -19.80 -25.24 -36.52
CA GLY A 238 -19.60 -26.60 -36.03
C GLY A 238 -20.55 -26.96 -34.87
N PHE A 239 -20.85 -26.00 -33.99
CA PHE A 239 -21.84 -26.19 -32.94
C PHE A 239 -23.26 -26.31 -33.52
N ARG A 240 -23.61 -25.49 -34.53
CA ARG A 240 -24.92 -25.55 -35.19
C ARG A 240 -25.11 -26.84 -35.98
N SER A 241 -24.08 -27.35 -36.65
CA SER A 241 -24.16 -28.65 -37.34
C SER A 241 -24.27 -29.82 -36.38
N SER A 242 -23.54 -29.79 -35.26
CA SER A 242 -23.63 -30.80 -34.19
C SER A 242 -24.97 -30.75 -33.45
N ALA A 243 -25.51 -29.55 -33.21
CA ALA A 243 -26.82 -29.38 -32.63
C ALA A 243 -27.91 -29.87 -33.59
N ARG A 244 -27.79 -29.58 -34.89
CA ARG A 244 -28.75 -30.03 -35.90
C ARG A 244 -28.72 -31.55 -36.06
N SER A 245 -27.54 -32.19 -36.03
CA SER A 245 -27.42 -33.65 -36.09
C SER A 245 -27.95 -34.33 -34.83
N ALA A 246 -27.77 -33.74 -33.64
CA ALA A 246 -28.37 -34.21 -32.41
C ALA A 246 -29.90 -34.09 -32.43
N ILE A 247 -30.44 -33.00 -32.98
CA ILE A 247 -31.89 -32.78 -33.14
C ILE A 247 -32.49 -33.76 -34.16
N THR A 248 -31.85 -34.02 -35.30
CA THR A 248 -32.34 -35.03 -36.26
C THR A 248 -32.20 -36.45 -35.72
N ALA A 249 -31.14 -36.76 -34.98
CA ALA A 249 -31.01 -38.05 -34.30
C ALA A 249 -32.07 -38.24 -33.20
N ASN A 250 -32.42 -37.18 -32.46
CA ASN A 250 -33.51 -37.23 -31.48
C ASN A 250 -34.87 -37.28 -32.17
N ALA A 251 -35.11 -36.57 -33.27
CA ALA A 251 -36.36 -36.63 -34.02
C ALA A 251 -36.61 -38.03 -34.62
N ALA A 252 -35.57 -38.72 -35.09
CA ALA A 252 -35.64 -40.13 -35.49
C ALA A 252 -35.95 -41.06 -34.30
N LYS A 253 -35.47 -40.71 -33.10
CA LYS A 253 -35.74 -41.45 -31.85
C LYS A 253 -37.14 -41.14 -31.26
N THR A 254 -37.65 -39.92 -31.46
CA THR A 254 -38.99 -39.47 -31.03
C THR A 254 -40.07 -39.90 -32.01
N ALA A 255 -39.78 -40.03 -33.32
CA ALA A 255 -40.70 -40.66 -34.28
C ALA A 255 -40.94 -42.15 -33.96
N ASN A 256 -39.97 -42.83 -33.35
CA ASN A 256 -40.14 -44.18 -32.81
C ASN A 256 -40.79 -44.23 -31.41
N ALA A 257 -40.94 -43.09 -30.72
CA ALA A 257 -41.54 -43.00 -29.38
C ALA A 257 -42.94 -42.34 -29.39
N ALA A 258 -43.34 -41.68 -30.48
CA ALA A 258 -44.64 -41.03 -30.67
C ALA A 258 -45.79 -42.00 -31.00
N THR A 259 -45.61 -43.29 -30.70
CA THR A 259 -46.73 -44.24 -30.51
C THR A 259 -47.31 -44.15 -29.08
N THR A 260 -46.75 -43.33 -28.18
CA THR A 260 -47.21 -43.30 -26.78
C THR A 260 -47.34 -41.89 -26.21
N ALA A 261 -48.57 -41.39 -26.27
CA ALA A 261 -49.33 -40.65 -25.25
C ALA A 261 -48.90 -39.23 -24.74
N ASN A 262 -49.85 -38.32 -24.96
CA ASN A 262 -50.47 -37.33 -24.06
C ASN A 262 -49.83 -35.96 -23.75
N THR A 263 -50.66 -34.95 -24.00
CA THR A 263 -50.47 -33.50 -23.87
C THR A 263 -51.02 -33.00 -22.54
N ALA A 264 -50.16 -32.50 -21.65
CA ALA A 264 -50.49 -31.48 -20.64
C ALA A 264 -49.18 -31.00 -19.97
N ASN A 265 -49.09 -29.70 -19.65
CA ASN A 265 -48.02 -29.02 -18.88
C ASN A 265 -46.86 -28.32 -19.62
N THR A 266 -47.17 -27.45 -20.59
CA THR A 266 -46.18 -26.49 -21.14
C THR A 266 -46.49 -25.01 -20.86
N ALA A 267 -47.64 -24.69 -20.24
CA ALA A 267 -48.05 -23.29 -20.03
C ALA A 267 -47.34 -22.57 -18.85
N GLY A 268 -46.81 -23.28 -17.85
CA GLY A 268 -46.26 -22.65 -16.63
C GLY A 268 -44.82 -22.14 -16.71
N ILE A 269 -44.04 -22.54 -17.71
CA ILE A 269 -42.59 -22.28 -17.75
C ILE A 269 -42.27 -20.93 -18.42
N ALA A 270 -43.12 -20.47 -19.34
CA ALA A 270 -42.92 -19.22 -20.08
C ALA A 270 -43.13 -17.97 -19.19
N GLU A 271 -44.02 -18.05 -18.19
CA GLU A 271 -44.40 -16.91 -17.36
C GLU A 271 -43.38 -16.63 -16.24
N GLN A 272 -42.64 -17.64 -15.80
CA GLN A 272 -41.62 -17.51 -14.74
C GLN A 272 -40.30 -16.88 -15.21
N LEU A 273 -39.98 -16.93 -16.51
CA LEU A 273 -38.74 -16.34 -17.06
C LEU A 273 -38.80 -14.81 -17.24
N GLY A 274 -39.99 -14.24 -17.50
CA GLY A 274 -40.15 -12.81 -17.82
C GLY A 274 -39.94 -11.85 -16.64
N GLN A 275 -40.16 -12.29 -15.41
CA GLN A 275 -40.04 -11.46 -14.20
C GLN A 275 -38.59 -11.23 -13.73
N ARG A 276 -37.62 -12.05 -14.19
CA ARG A 276 -36.25 -12.08 -13.63
C ARG A 276 -35.25 -11.11 -14.29
N TRP A 277 -35.60 -10.50 -15.42
CA TRP A 277 -34.64 -9.76 -16.25
C TRP A 277 -34.89 -8.25 -16.36
N LYS A 278 -35.83 -7.69 -15.61
CA LYS A 278 -36.11 -6.24 -15.59
C LYS A 278 -34.96 -5.34 -15.07
N PRO A 279 -34.08 -5.71 -14.11
CA PRO A 279 -33.02 -4.80 -13.66
C PRO A 279 -31.77 -4.76 -14.56
N LEU A 280 -31.65 -5.63 -15.58
CA LEU A 280 -30.47 -5.66 -16.47
C LEU A 280 -30.60 -4.76 -17.71
N VAL A 281 -31.80 -4.31 -18.05
CA VAL A 281 -32.04 -3.41 -19.20
C VAL A 281 -31.51 -2.00 -18.91
N ALA A 282 -31.51 -1.55 -17.65
CA ALA A 282 -30.99 -0.24 -17.24
C ALA A 282 -29.47 -0.08 -17.44
N LEU A 283 -28.71 -1.17 -17.56
CA LEU A 283 -27.25 -1.11 -17.73
C LEU A 283 -26.86 -0.83 -19.21
N THR A 284 -27.74 -1.11 -20.17
CA THR A 284 -27.47 -0.88 -21.60
C THR A 284 -27.55 0.60 -21.99
N ALA A 285 -28.37 1.40 -21.30
CA ALA A 285 -28.48 2.85 -21.54
C ALA A 285 -27.24 3.63 -21.04
N SER A 286 -26.55 3.14 -20.00
CA SER A 286 -25.36 3.79 -19.42
C SER A 286 -24.12 3.69 -20.33
N ALA A 287 -23.96 2.57 -21.05
CA ALA A 287 -22.83 2.37 -21.96
C ALA A 287 -22.88 3.31 -23.17
N ALA A 288 -24.06 3.61 -23.71
CA ALA A 288 -24.22 4.52 -24.85
C ALA A 288 -23.88 5.97 -24.46
N ALA A 289 -24.25 6.40 -23.25
CA ALA A 289 -23.95 7.74 -22.74
C ALA A 289 -22.43 7.96 -22.53
N LEU A 290 -21.72 6.94 -22.06
CA LEU A 290 -20.27 7.00 -21.85
C LEU A 290 -19.50 7.14 -23.18
N VAL A 291 -19.93 6.40 -24.22
CA VAL A 291 -19.33 6.48 -25.57
C VAL A 291 -19.55 7.86 -26.20
N TYR A 292 -20.71 8.48 -25.97
CA TYR A 292 -20.99 9.83 -26.47
C TYR A 292 -20.13 10.91 -25.79
N LEU A 293 -19.95 10.84 -24.46
CA LEU A 293 -19.09 11.77 -23.71
C LEU A 293 -17.60 11.66 -24.10
N LEU A 294 -17.11 10.43 -24.30
CA LEU A 294 -15.74 10.18 -24.78
C LEU A 294 -15.51 10.75 -26.19
N ARG A 295 -16.49 10.65 -27.09
CA ARG A 295 -16.39 11.22 -28.44
C ARG A 295 -16.36 12.75 -28.45
N LYS A 296 -17.04 13.40 -27.50
CA LYS A 296 -17.07 14.86 -27.37
C LYS A 296 -15.77 15.43 -26.81
N LEU A 297 -15.08 14.71 -25.92
CA LEU A 297 -13.81 15.14 -25.31
C LEU A 297 -12.61 15.08 -26.28
N ILE A 298 -12.66 14.24 -27.32
CA ILE A 298 -11.56 14.07 -28.28
C ILE A 298 -11.63 15.10 -29.44
N LYS A 299 -12.73 15.86 -29.55
CA LYS A 299 -13.00 16.80 -30.65
C LYS A 299 -13.06 18.28 -30.23
N GLY A 300 -12.80 18.59 -28.96
CA GLY A 300 -12.63 19.96 -28.45
C GLY A 300 -11.21 20.13 -27.95
#